data_AF-V9DBF2-F1
#
_entry.id   AF-V9DBF2-F1
#
_cell.length_a   1.000
_cell.length_b   1.000
_cell.length_c   1.000
_cell.angle_alpha   90.00
_cell.angle_beta   90.00
_cell.angle_gamma   90.00
#
_symmetry.space_group_name_H-M   'P 1'
#
loop_
_entity.id
_entity.type
_entity.pdbx_description
1 polymer ?
#
loop_
_entity_poly.entity_id
_entity_poly.type
_entity_poly.pdbx_seq_one_letter_code
_entity_poly.pdbx_strand_id
1 'polypeptide(L)'
;MDRFWSAPPVTRTIVAAMFAESALVHSGLLSGMRVVYYTPWVFKFPPELWRVLSAFLLTGGGFSFVFDLYFMFTYASGLELNSPRFTQPGDFFTYVFFVATAILLSGGLLLGANIFTQSLMLAFIYTYAQDNRGKKAHFVILQIPVEFLPWAMLTLTLIMGGPYAALQQATGVFASHLYDFLTRLYPTFQGGRNYIQTPTAIRRYFGANTSTYTHRGYGTSFRPAQNIPQQQSRSWTSGFSNSWNGRGAGRRLGGD
;
A
#
# COMPACT_ATOMS: atom_id res chain seq x y z
N MET A 1 -25.06 8.16 1.26
CA MET A 1 -24.14 6.98 1.30
C MET A 1 -23.03 7.07 0.24
N ASP A 2 -23.02 8.11 -0.61
CA ASP A 2 -22.12 8.22 -1.77
C ASP A 2 -20.69 8.64 -1.43
N ARG A 3 -20.50 9.32 -0.29
CA ARG A 3 -19.17 9.81 0.13
C ARG A 3 -18.19 8.69 0.46
N PHE A 4 -18.64 7.59 1.06
CA PHE A 4 -17.77 6.45 1.34
C PHE A 4 -17.29 5.77 0.04
N TRP A 5 -18.20 5.61 -0.92
CA TRP A 5 -17.88 4.99 -2.20
C TRP A 5 -17.03 5.88 -3.12
N SER A 6 -17.05 7.20 -2.89
CA SER A 6 -16.14 8.15 -3.57
C SER A 6 -14.70 8.09 -3.08
N ALA A 7 -14.44 7.52 -1.89
CA ALA A 7 -13.09 7.37 -1.38
C ALA A 7 -12.31 6.28 -2.14
N PRO A 8 -10.98 6.42 -2.27
CA PRO A 8 -10.14 5.45 -2.96
C PRO A 8 -10.29 4.04 -2.38
N PRO A 9 -10.38 3.00 -3.22
CA PRO A 9 -10.81 1.68 -2.80
C PRO A 9 -9.90 1.01 -1.77
N VAL A 10 -8.58 1.16 -1.87
CA VAL A 10 -7.66 0.55 -0.90
C VAL A 10 -7.67 1.36 0.39
N THR A 11 -7.53 2.68 0.29
CA THR A 11 -7.50 3.58 1.44
C THR A 11 -8.77 3.48 2.27
N ARG A 12 -9.96 3.47 1.65
CA ARG A 12 -11.22 3.35 2.39
C ARG A 12 -11.29 2.03 3.17
N THR A 13 -10.77 0.94 2.60
CA THR A 13 -10.81 -0.37 3.28
C THR A 13 -9.86 -0.41 4.48
N ILE A 14 -8.66 0.15 4.35
CA ILE A 14 -7.69 0.24 5.46
C ILE A 14 -8.27 1.10 6.59
N VAL A 15 -8.78 2.28 6.27
CA VAL A 15 -9.31 3.22 7.29
C VAL A 15 -10.59 2.68 7.93
N ALA A 16 -11.48 2.05 7.17
CA ALA A 16 -12.68 1.42 7.73
C ALA A 16 -12.34 0.24 8.65
N ALA A 17 -11.39 -0.61 8.25
CA ALA A 17 -10.93 -1.72 9.08
C ALA A 17 -10.22 -1.22 10.35
N MET A 18 -9.37 -0.20 10.22
CA MET A 18 -8.71 0.47 11.34
C MET A 18 -9.72 1.07 12.33
N PHE A 19 -10.73 1.78 11.82
CA PHE A 19 -11.81 2.33 12.66
C PHE A 19 -12.56 1.22 13.39
N ALA A 20 -12.99 0.17 12.67
CA ALA A 20 -13.78 -0.91 13.25
C ALA A 20 -13.00 -1.66 14.34
N GLU A 21 -11.76 -2.06 14.06
CA GLU A 21 -10.93 -2.79 15.02
C GLU A 21 -10.60 -1.94 16.24
N SER A 22 -10.16 -0.70 16.02
CA SER A 22 -9.80 0.20 17.11
C SER A 22 -11.01 0.57 17.96
N ALA A 23 -12.19 0.78 17.37
CA ALA A 23 -13.42 1.03 18.12
C ALA A 23 -13.81 -0.19 18.98
N LEU A 24 -13.67 -1.42 18.46
CA LEU A 24 -13.93 -2.64 19.22
C LEU A 24 -12.96 -2.82 20.39
N VAL A 25 -11.68 -2.48 20.20
CA VAL A 25 -10.68 -2.57 21.28
C VAL A 25 -10.88 -1.48 22.33
N HIS A 26 -11.05 -0.22 21.91
CA HIS A 26 -11.20 0.91 22.83
C HIS A 26 -12.55 0.92 23.57
N SER A 27 -13.60 0.28 23.01
CA SER A 27 -14.87 0.06 23.71
C SER A 27 -14.84 -1.10 24.71
N GLY A 28 -13.77 -1.90 24.74
CA GLY A 28 -13.64 -3.07 25.60
C GLY A 28 -14.38 -4.32 25.11
N LEU A 29 -15.05 -4.25 23.95
CA LEU A 29 -15.73 -5.40 23.33
C LEU A 29 -14.73 -6.46 22.82
N LEU A 30 -13.52 -6.02 22.44
CA LEU A 30 -12.43 -6.89 22.01
C LEU A 30 -11.19 -6.63 22.87
N SER A 31 -10.58 -7.69 23.39
CA SER A 31 -9.29 -7.57 24.09
C SER A 31 -8.18 -7.20 23.10
N GLY A 32 -7.43 -6.14 23.37
CA GLY A 32 -6.26 -5.75 22.57
C GLY A 32 -5.20 -6.86 22.43
N MET A 33 -5.15 -7.79 23.40
CA MET A 33 -4.24 -8.94 23.34
C MET A 33 -4.58 -9.93 22.21
N ARG A 34 -5.76 -9.83 21.59
CA ARG A 34 -6.13 -10.64 20.40
C ARG A 34 -5.65 -10.03 19.08
N VAL A 35 -5.28 -8.75 19.10
CA VAL A 35 -4.96 -7.93 17.92
C VAL A 35 -3.44 -7.75 17.76
N VAL A 36 -2.72 -7.68 18.88
CA VAL A 36 -1.27 -7.48 18.92
C VAL A 36 -0.51 -8.60 18.21
N TYR A 37 0.55 -8.24 17.48
CA TYR A 37 1.49 -9.19 16.90
C TYR A 37 2.38 -9.80 17.98
N TYR A 38 2.48 -11.13 18.01
CA TYR A 38 3.45 -11.84 18.84
C TYR A 38 3.87 -13.13 18.14
N THR A 39 5.14 -13.23 17.76
CA THR A 39 5.66 -14.29 16.88
C THR A 39 5.29 -15.70 17.35
N PRO A 40 5.45 -16.09 18.63
CA PRO A 40 5.05 -17.44 19.08
C PRO A 40 3.57 -17.75 18.90
N TRP A 41 2.68 -16.75 18.97
CA TRP A 41 1.24 -16.98 18.81
C TRP A 41 0.80 -17.07 17.36
N VAL A 42 1.55 -16.49 16.44
CA VAL A 42 1.30 -16.64 15.00
C VAL A 42 1.51 -18.09 14.57
N PHE A 43 2.50 -18.78 15.16
CA PHE A 43 2.89 -20.14 14.79
C PHE A 43 2.44 -21.23 15.79
N LYS A 44 1.68 -20.88 16.84
CA LYS A 44 1.10 -21.89 17.74
C LYS A 44 0.01 -22.70 17.01
N PHE A 45 -0.43 -23.80 17.62
CA PHE A 45 -1.55 -24.58 17.10
C PHE A 45 -2.80 -24.38 17.99
N PRO A 46 -3.93 -23.89 17.46
CA PRO A 46 -4.16 -23.40 16.09
C PRO A 46 -3.48 -22.03 15.82
N PRO A 47 -3.05 -21.74 14.58
CA PRO A 47 -2.30 -20.53 14.25
C PRO A 47 -3.17 -19.28 14.21
N GLU A 48 -2.73 -18.21 14.87
CA GLU A 48 -3.45 -16.92 14.94
C GLU A 48 -2.97 -15.96 13.85
N LEU A 49 -3.15 -16.34 12.58
CA LEU A 49 -2.62 -15.62 11.41
C LEU A 49 -3.17 -14.19 11.24
N TRP A 50 -4.36 -13.91 11.76
CA TRP A 50 -4.97 -12.58 11.68
C TRP A 50 -4.12 -11.49 12.36
N ARG A 51 -3.28 -11.87 13.34
CA ARG A 51 -2.38 -10.96 14.07
C ARG A 51 -1.40 -10.23 13.16
N VAL A 52 -1.05 -10.85 12.04
CA VAL A 52 -0.19 -10.24 11.02
C VAL A 52 -0.84 -9.00 10.41
N LEU A 53 -2.16 -8.98 10.26
CA LEU A 53 -2.91 -7.85 9.70
C LEU A 53 -3.42 -6.91 10.78
N SER A 54 -4.01 -7.44 11.85
CA SER A 54 -4.63 -6.64 12.91
C SER A 54 -3.62 -5.74 13.63
N ALA A 55 -2.36 -6.16 13.76
CA ALA A 55 -1.33 -5.31 14.35
C ALA A 55 -1.06 -3.98 13.61
N PHE A 56 -1.49 -3.85 12.34
CA PHE A 56 -1.39 -2.60 11.56
C PHE A 56 -2.61 -1.69 11.68
N LEU A 57 -3.71 -2.18 12.27
CA LEU A 57 -5.03 -1.55 12.25
C LEU A 57 -5.44 -0.98 13.61
N LEU A 58 -4.60 -1.16 14.64
CA LEU A 58 -4.86 -0.66 15.98
C LEU A 58 -4.29 0.77 16.17
N THR A 59 -5.16 1.75 16.35
CA THR A 59 -4.78 3.15 16.63
C THR A 59 -4.50 3.39 18.12
N GLY A 60 -3.86 4.52 18.42
CA GLY A 60 -3.75 5.01 19.79
C GLY A 60 -5.12 5.32 20.42
N GLY A 61 -5.19 5.36 21.75
CA GLY A 61 -6.41 5.74 22.48
C GLY A 61 -6.66 7.25 22.49
N GLY A 62 -7.85 7.65 22.96
CA GLY A 62 -8.20 9.06 23.16
C GLY A 62 -8.15 9.88 21.87
N PHE A 63 -7.45 11.03 21.89
CA PHE A 63 -7.33 11.88 20.70
C PHE A 63 -6.50 11.25 19.57
N SER A 64 -5.53 10.40 19.90
CA SER A 64 -4.70 9.71 18.89
C SER A 64 -5.54 8.85 17.96
N PHE A 65 -6.66 8.30 18.42
CA PHE A 65 -7.61 7.55 17.58
C PHE A 65 -8.04 8.35 16.34
N VAL A 66 -8.45 9.61 16.54
CA VAL A 66 -8.96 10.47 15.48
C VAL A 66 -7.82 10.92 14.56
N PHE A 67 -6.69 11.33 15.14
CA PHE A 67 -5.54 11.78 14.37
C PHE A 67 -4.94 10.65 13.52
N ASP A 68 -4.84 9.43 14.06
CA ASP A 68 -4.32 8.29 13.34
C ASP A 68 -5.20 7.96 12.12
N LEU A 69 -6.53 7.96 12.28
CA LEU A 69 -7.47 7.77 11.18
C LEU A 69 -7.37 8.88 10.13
N TYR A 70 -7.27 10.14 10.58
CA TYR A 70 -7.14 11.30 9.70
C TYR A 70 -5.85 11.25 8.88
N PHE A 71 -4.70 11.02 9.52
CA PHE A 71 -3.42 10.93 8.82
C PHE A 71 -3.37 9.72 7.90
N MET A 72 -3.84 8.56 8.36
CA MET A 72 -3.93 7.37 7.52
C MET A 72 -4.76 7.65 6.25
N PHE A 73 -5.96 8.23 6.40
CA PHE A 73 -6.80 8.59 5.26
C PHE A 73 -6.15 9.62 4.33
N THR A 74 -5.58 10.69 4.90
CA THR A 74 -5.02 11.82 4.14
C THR A 74 -3.84 11.37 3.28
N TYR A 75 -2.85 10.69 3.89
CA TYR A 75 -1.63 10.30 3.17
C TYR A 75 -1.85 9.09 2.28
N ALA A 76 -2.64 8.10 2.68
CA ALA A 76 -2.98 6.97 1.82
C ALA A 76 -3.79 7.41 0.60
N SER A 77 -4.83 8.26 0.78
CA SER A 77 -5.61 8.78 -0.35
C SER A 77 -4.76 9.65 -1.27
N GLY A 78 -3.87 10.46 -0.67
CA GLY A 78 -2.91 11.27 -1.42
C GLY A 78 -2.03 10.43 -2.33
N LEU A 79 -1.54 9.29 -1.84
CA LEU A 79 -0.75 8.33 -2.60
C LEU A 79 -1.58 7.58 -3.65
N GLU A 80 -2.71 7.00 -3.26
CA GLU A 80 -3.54 6.17 -4.15
C GLU A 80 -4.10 6.96 -5.34
N LEU A 81 -4.38 8.26 -5.17
CA LEU A 81 -4.94 9.11 -6.23
C LEU A 81 -3.91 9.90 -7.02
N ASN A 82 -2.87 10.42 -6.36
CA ASN A 82 -2.01 11.45 -6.94
C ASN A 82 -0.55 11.03 -7.09
N SER A 83 -0.15 9.87 -6.56
CA SER A 83 1.24 9.45 -6.68
C SER A 83 1.55 9.08 -8.13
N PRO A 84 2.63 9.62 -8.73
CA PRO A 84 3.10 9.19 -10.04
C PRO A 84 3.60 7.74 -10.04
N ARG A 85 3.81 7.14 -8.86
CA ARG A 85 4.28 5.75 -8.69
C ARG A 85 3.17 4.72 -8.87
N PHE A 86 1.91 5.10 -8.65
CA PHE A 86 0.78 4.19 -8.63
C PHE A 86 -0.21 4.57 -9.73
N THR A 87 -0.26 3.77 -10.79
CA THR A 87 -1.14 4.05 -11.94
C THR A 87 -2.54 3.48 -11.75
N GLN A 88 -2.65 2.42 -10.95
CA GLN A 88 -3.89 1.75 -10.62
C GLN A 88 -3.98 1.50 -9.12
N PRO A 89 -5.17 1.36 -8.54
CA PRO A 89 -5.33 1.01 -7.12
C PRO A 89 -4.61 -0.29 -6.74
N GLY A 90 -4.47 -1.23 -7.68
CA GLY A 90 -3.71 -2.47 -7.47
C GLY A 90 -2.21 -2.25 -7.26
N ASP A 91 -1.63 -1.19 -7.86
CA ASP A 91 -0.23 -0.83 -7.65
C ASP A 91 -0.03 -0.30 -6.23
N PHE A 92 -0.95 0.56 -5.77
CA PHE A 92 -0.95 1.05 -4.39
C PHE A 92 -1.16 -0.09 -3.39
N PHE A 93 -2.09 -1.01 -3.65
CA PHE A 93 -2.26 -2.22 -2.81
C PHE A 93 -0.98 -3.05 -2.71
N THR A 94 -0.28 -3.26 -3.83
CA THR A 94 0.98 -4.01 -3.86
C THR A 94 2.06 -3.30 -3.05
N TYR A 95 2.11 -1.97 -3.13
CA TYR A 95 2.98 -1.15 -2.28
C TYR A 95 2.65 -1.30 -0.80
N VAL A 96 1.37 -1.20 -0.40
CA VAL A 96 0.95 -1.40 1.01
C VAL A 96 1.36 -2.78 1.50
N PHE A 97 1.12 -3.83 0.71
CA PHE A 97 1.49 -5.20 1.06
C PHE A 97 3.01 -5.36 1.23
N PHE A 98 3.79 -4.80 0.32
CA PHE A 98 5.26 -4.82 0.40
C PHE A 98 5.75 -4.11 1.67
N VAL A 99 5.28 -2.90 1.92
CA VAL A 99 5.68 -2.10 3.08
C VAL A 99 5.28 -2.78 4.38
N ALA A 100 4.05 -3.30 4.47
CA ALA A 100 3.59 -4.05 5.65
C ALA A 100 4.48 -5.29 5.90
N THR A 101 4.85 -6.02 4.84
CA THR A 101 5.74 -7.18 4.95
C THR A 101 7.13 -6.76 5.44
N ALA A 102 7.71 -5.70 4.86
CA ALA A 102 9.03 -5.19 5.27
C ALA A 102 9.02 -4.67 6.72
N ILE A 103 7.95 -4.01 7.15
CA ILE A 103 7.76 -3.58 8.55
C ILE A 103 7.64 -4.77 9.48
N LEU A 104 6.89 -5.82 9.11
CA LEU A 104 6.76 -7.02 9.95
C LEU A 104 8.11 -7.73 10.12
N LEU A 105 8.88 -7.85 9.04
CA LEU A 105 10.21 -8.47 9.09
C LEU A 105 11.19 -7.64 9.92
N SER A 106 11.20 -6.31 9.74
CA SER A 106 12.13 -5.44 10.47
C SER A 106 11.67 -5.14 11.90
N GLY A 107 10.47 -4.60 12.08
CA GLY A 107 9.92 -4.26 13.39
C GLY A 107 9.46 -5.47 14.20
N GLY A 108 8.76 -6.41 13.58
CA GLY A 108 8.20 -7.57 14.29
C GLY A 108 9.27 -8.59 14.70
N LEU A 109 10.16 -8.97 13.77
CA LEU A 109 11.17 -10.00 14.05
C LEU A 109 12.46 -9.45 14.66
N LEU A 110 12.96 -8.28 14.24
CA LEU A 110 14.24 -7.76 14.76
C LEU A 110 14.06 -6.93 16.04
N LEU A 111 13.01 -6.10 16.10
CA LEU A 111 12.77 -5.21 17.25
C LEU A 111 11.80 -5.81 18.28
N GLY A 112 11.05 -6.86 17.94
CA GLY A 112 10.03 -7.43 18.82
C GLY A 112 8.82 -6.51 19.03
N ALA A 113 8.52 -5.66 18.05
CA ALA A 113 7.38 -4.75 18.11
C ALA A 113 6.05 -5.49 17.91
N ASN A 114 5.03 -4.95 18.59
CA ASN A 114 3.73 -5.60 18.79
C ASN A 114 2.60 -4.97 17.95
N ILE A 115 2.77 -3.70 17.55
CA ILE A 115 1.82 -2.90 16.79
C ILE A 115 2.61 -2.21 15.68
N PHE A 116 2.05 -2.02 14.49
CA PHE A 116 2.78 -1.48 13.34
C PHE A 116 2.11 -0.27 12.70
N THR A 117 0.97 0.17 13.22
CA THR A 117 0.16 1.28 12.72
C THR A 117 0.97 2.56 12.48
N GLN A 118 1.77 2.97 13.47
CA GLN A 118 2.61 4.18 13.38
C GLN A 118 3.72 4.03 12.34
N SER A 119 4.24 2.83 12.15
CA SER A 119 5.27 2.53 11.13
C SER A 119 4.68 2.59 9.74
N LEU A 120 3.48 2.01 9.54
CA LEU A 120 2.78 2.05 8.26
C LEU A 120 2.40 3.49 7.88
N MET A 121 1.89 4.26 8.84
CA MET A 121 1.56 5.66 8.63
C MET A 121 2.79 6.47 8.25
N LEU A 122 3.91 6.28 8.95
CA LEU A 122 5.15 6.98 8.62
C LEU A 122 5.68 6.58 7.24
N ALA A 123 5.52 5.32 6.83
CA ALA A 123 5.87 4.87 5.48
C ALA A 123 5.06 5.62 4.41
N PHE A 124 3.75 5.81 4.63
CA PHE A 124 2.90 6.59 3.71
C PHE A 124 3.29 8.06 3.69
N ILE A 125 3.53 8.65 4.85
CA ILE A 125 3.98 10.04 4.99
C ILE A 125 5.31 10.25 4.26
N TYR A 126 6.26 9.32 4.41
CA TYR A 126 7.57 9.40 3.76
C TYR A 126 7.45 9.33 2.23
N THR A 127 6.73 8.36 1.68
CA THR A 127 6.51 8.26 0.23
C THR A 127 5.76 9.47 -0.30
N TYR A 128 4.75 9.95 0.43
CA TYR A 128 4.00 11.15 0.06
C TYR A 128 4.89 12.39 0.02
N ALA A 129 5.78 12.56 1.02
CA ALA A 129 6.74 13.65 1.07
C ALA A 129 7.71 13.61 -0.12
N GLN A 130 8.13 12.43 -0.54
CA GLN A 130 8.97 12.28 -1.73
C GLN A 130 8.25 12.61 -3.04
N ASP A 131 6.96 12.27 -3.16
CA ASP A 131 6.15 12.58 -4.35
C ASP A 131 5.77 14.06 -4.44
N ASN A 132 5.70 14.74 -3.31
CA ASN A 132 5.20 16.11 -3.21
C ASN A 132 6.28 17.14 -2.84
N ARG A 133 7.55 16.86 -3.15
CA ARG A 133 8.66 17.78 -2.91
C ARG A 133 8.37 19.19 -3.43
N GLY A 134 8.75 20.20 -2.67
CA GLY A 134 8.46 21.61 -2.92
C GLY A 134 7.09 22.07 -2.43
N LYS A 135 6.22 21.18 -1.95
CA LYS A 135 4.95 21.55 -1.30
C LYS A 135 5.12 21.71 0.21
N LYS A 136 4.19 22.43 0.80
CA LYS A 136 4.09 22.61 2.25
C LYS A 136 2.98 21.71 2.82
N ALA A 137 3.21 21.18 4.01
CA ALA A 137 2.23 20.42 4.79
C ALA A 137 2.07 21.02 6.19
N HIS A 138 0.90 20.81 6.80
CA HIS A 138 0.68 21.21 8.18
C HIS A 138 1.16 20.09 9.11
N PHE A 139 2.12 20.41 9.98
CA PHE A 139 2.50 19.61 11.13
C PHE A 139 1.90 20.24 12.39
N VAL A 140 0.86 19.61 12.91
CA VAL A 140 0.01 20.15 14.00
C VAL A 140 -0.64 21.48 13.58
N ILE A 141 -0.01 22.61 13.86
CA ILE A 141 -0.46 23.96 13.48
C ILE A 141 0.57 24.65 12.56
N LEU A 142 1.82 24.18 12.56
CA LEU A 142 2.91 24.80 11.83
C LEU A 142 2.96 24.30 10.39
N GLN A 143 3.12 25.21 9.44
CA GLN A 143 3.30 24.84 8.05
C GLN A 143 4.79 24.64 7.77
N ILE A 144 5.17 23.40 7.46
CA ILE A 144 6.55 23.00 7.17
C ILE A 144 6.67 22.44 5.75
N PRO A 145 7.86 22.48 5.13
CA PRO A 145 8.11 21.73 3.89
C PRO A 145 7.81 20.24 4.11
N VAL A 146 7.13 19.60 3.16
CA VAL A 146 6.65 18.23 3.31
C VAL A 146 7.80 17.24 3.49
N GLU A 147 8.99 17.56 3.00
CA GLU A 147 10.21 16.76 3.14
C GLU A 147 10.64 16.58 4.59
N PHE A 148 10.34 17.55 5.45
CA PHE A 148 10.65 17.49 6.88
C PHE A 148 9.57 16.78 7.70
N LEU A 149 8.39 16.54 7.13
CA LEU A 149 7.27 15.95 7.84
C LEU A 149 7.57 14.56 8.44
N PRO A 150 8.18 13.60 7.72
CA PRO A 150 8.50 12.29 8.31
C PRO A 150 9.48 12.42 9.48
N TRP A 151 10.45 13.33 9.36
CA TRP A 151 11.48 13.56 10.37
C TRP A 151 10.92 14.29 11.60
N ALA A 152 9.99 15.22 11.39
CA ALA A 152 9.26 15.89 12.46
C ALA A 152 8.41 14.88 13.25
N MET A 153 7.70 13.97 12.57
CA MET A 153 6.94 12.89 13.21
C MET A 153 7.85 11.97 14.02
N LEU A 154 8.98 11.51 13.45
CA LEU A 154 9.95 10.68 14.17
C LEU A 154 10.51 11.36 15.42
N THR A 155 10.85 12.65 15.29
CA THR A 155 11.38 13.43 16.41
C THR A 155 10.33 13.58 17.50
N LEU A 156 9.08 13.84 17.14
CA LEU A 156 7.98 13.90 18.10
C LEU A 156 7.76 12.55 18.80
N THR A 157 7.77 11.44 18.05
CA THR A 157 7.66 10.10 18.61
C THR A 157 8.84 9.76 19.52
N LEU A 158 10.05 10.21 19.20
CA LEU A 158 11.22 10.06 20.06
C LEU A 158 11.04 10.81 21.39
N ILE A 159 10.51 12.02 21.35
CA ILE A 159 10.29 12.84 22.55
C ILE A 159 9.15 12.28 23.40
N MET A 160 8.04 11.88 22.78
CA MET A 160 6.82 11.47 23.49
C MET A 160 6.81 9.98 23.87
N GLY A 161 7.19 9.12 22.94
CA GLY A 161 7.15 7.65 23.09
C GLY A 161 8.51 7.01 23.38
N GLY A 162 9.59 7.80 23.34
CA GLY A 162 10.95 7.34 23.62
C GLY A 162 11.64 6.67 22.43
N PRO A 163 12.92 6.26 22.61
CA PRO A 163 13.75 5.73 21.54
C PRO A 163 13.21 4.46 20.89
N TYR A 164 12.63 3.55 21.68
CA TYR A 164 12.09 2.31 21.16
C TYR A 164 10.91 2.55 20.21
N ALA A 165 9.96 3.43 20.59
CA ALA A 165 8.83 3.78 19.73
C ALA A 165 9.29 4.47 18.45
N ALA A 166 10.30 5.34 18.52
CA ALA A 166 10.87 6.00 17.35
C ALA A 166 11.58 5.02 16.41
N LEU A 167 12.35 4.08 16.95
CA LEU A 167 12.99 3.01 16.15
C LEU A 167 11.96 2.14 15.45
N GLN A 168 10.92 1.74 16.17
CA GLN A 168 9.78 1.01 15.60
C GLN A 168 9.15 1.83 14.46
N GLN A 169 8.80 3.09 14.69
CA GLN A 169 8.22 3.95 13.66
C GLN A 169 9.15 4.11 12.45
N ALA A 170 10.46 4.24 12.67
CA ALA A 170 11.47 4.38 11.63
C ALA A 170 11.55 3.16 10.69
N THR A 171 11.09 1.98 11.11
CA THR A 171 10.93 0.83 10.20
C THR A 171 10.01 1.15 9.02
N GLY A 172 9.07 2.09 9.18
CA GLY A 172 8.25 2.62 8.10
C GLY A 172 9.05 3.38 7.03
N VAL A 173 9.99 4.22 7.45
CA VAL A 173 10.90 4.93 6.54
C VAL A 173 11.79 3.91 5.82
N PHE A 174 12.34 2.95 6.56
CA PHE A 174 13.13 1.87 5.98
C PHE A 174 12.33 1.11 4.91
N ALA A 175 11.12 0.67 5.22
CA ALA A 175 10.27 -0.12 4.32
C ALA A 175 9.88 0.64 3.04
N SER A 176 9.45 1.89 3.19
CA SER A 176 9.10 2.76 2.05
C SER A 176 10.31 3.11 1.19
N HIS A 177 11.46 3.38 1.81
CA HIS A 177 12.71 3.61 1.09
C HIS A 177 13.20 2.37 0.34
N LEU A 178 13.09 1.18 0.96
CA LEU A 178 13.43 -0.09 0.32
C LEU A 178 12.55 -0.35 -0.92
N TYR A 179 11.26 -0.02 -0.84
CA TYR A 179 10.37 -0.10 -2.02
C TYR A 179 10.84 0.82 -3.15
N ASP A 180 11.12 2.09 -2.84
CA ASP A 180 11.59 3.07 -3.83
C ASP A 180 12.95 2.66 -4.43
N PHE A 181 13.83 2.09 -3.59
CA PHE A 181 15.11 1.55 -4.05
C PHE A 181 14.94 0.44 -5.08
N LEU A 182 14.12 -0.57 -4.77
CA LEU A 182 13.92 -1.75 -5.63
C LEU A 182 13.13 -1.45 -6.92
N THR A 183 12.22 -0.45 -6.87
CA THR A 183 11.33 -0.14 -8.00
C THR A 183 11.87 0.95 -8.90
N ARG A 184 12.66 1.88 -8.36
CA ARG A 184 13.12 3.07 -9.09
C ARG A 184 14.63 3.21 -9.11
N LEU A 185 15.31 3.30 -7.96
CA LEU A 185 16.73 3.64 -7.95
C LEU A 185 17.59 2.53 -8.58
N TYR A 186 17.40 1.29 -8.17
CA TYR A 186 18.18 0.15 -8.67
C TYR A 186 18.01 -0.04 -10.19
N PRO A 187 16.79 -0.03 -10.76
CA PRO A 187 16.60 -0.06 -12.21
C PRO A 187 17.22 1.12 -12.96
N THR A 188 17.09 2.33 -12.41
CA THR A 188 17.53 3.56 -13.10
C THR A 188 19.04 3.70 -13.16
N PHE A 189 19.74 3.39 -12.07
CA PHE A 189 21.19 3.63 -11.97
C PHE A 189 22.05 2.42 -12.36
N GLN A 190 21.55 1.20 -12.17
CA GLN A 190 22.34 -0.02 -12.41
C GLN A 190 21.85 -0.84 -13.62
N GLY A 191 20.87 -0.32 -14.37
CA GLY A 191 20.29 -1.02 -15.52
C GLY A 191 19.48 -2.28 -15.14
N GLY A 192 19.08 -2.38 -13.87
CA GLY A 192 18.34 -3.52 -13.33
C GLY A 192 16.89 -3.59 -13.79
N ARG A 193 16.26 -4.76 -13.64
CA ARG A 193 14.82 -4.93 -13.89
C ARG A 193 14.03 -4.49 -12.65
N ASN A 194 12.88 -3.86 -12.83
CA ASN A 194 11.96 -3.62 -11.72
C ASN A 194 11.43 -4.98 -11.20
N TYR A 195 11.84 -5.35 -9.99
CA TYR A 195 11.51 -6.62 -9.35
C TYR A 195 10.10 -6.66 -8.78
N ILE A 196 9.51 -5.51 -8.48
CA ILE A 196 8.17 -5.42 -7.88
C ILE A 196 7.20 -4.98 -8.95
N GLN A 197 6.47 -5.96 -9.49
CA GLN A 197 5.37 -5.71 -10.42
C GLN A 197 4.07 -6.21 -9.80
N THR A 198 3.04 -5.38 -9.88
CA THR A 198 1.69 -5.74 -9.45
C THR A 198 1.26 -7.05 -10.13
N PRO A 199 0.98 -8.11 -9.36
CA PRO A 199 0.52 -9.39 -9.90
C PRO A 199 -0.71 -9.21 -10.78
N THR A 200 -0.81 -9.99 -11.86
CA THR A 200 -1.91 -9.89 -12.82
C THR A 200 -3.28 -10.13 -12.18
N ALA A 201 -3.36 -11.00 -11.17
CA ALA A 201 -4.58 -11.22 -10.39
C ALA A 201 -5.04 -9.94 -9.66
N ILE A 202 -4.11 -9.22 -9.02
CA ILE A 202 -4.39 -7.97 -8.30
C ILE A 202 -4.80 -6.88 -9.28
N ARG A 203 -4.07 -6.76 -10.41
CA ARG A 203 -4.46 -5.83 -11.49
C ARG A 203 -5.86 -6.11 -12.01
N ARG A 204 -6.24 -7.38 -12.18
CA ARG A 204 -7.59 -7.75 -12.62
C ARG A 204 -8.64 -7.42 -11.56
N TYR A 205 -8.37 -7.72 -10.29
CA TYR A 205 -9.31 -7.43 -9.21
C TYR A 205 -9.62 -5.94 -9.09
N PHE A 206 -8.59 -5.08 -9.13
CA PHE A 206 -8.74 -3.63 -9.03
C PHE A 206 -9.03 -2.93 -10.37
N GLY A 207 -8.71 -3.57 -11.50
CA GLY A 207 -8.81 -3.01 -12.85
C GLY A 207 -9.98 -3.53 -13.69
N ALA A 208 -10.74 -4.52 -13.21
CA ALA A 208 -11.90 -5.07 -13.93
C ALA A 208 -12.98 -4.01 -14.26
N ASN A 209 -12.97 -2.87 -13.57
CA ASN A 209 -13.97 -1.81 -13.73
C ASN A 209 -13.39 -0.43 -14.11
N THR A 210 -12.09 -0.31 -14.37
CA THR A 210 -11.41 0.99 -14.56
C THR A 210 -10.74 1.07 -15.93
N SER A 211 -11.38 1.78 -16.87
CA SER A 211 -10.75 2.22 -18.13
C SER A 211 -9.42 2.90 -17.81
N THR A 212 -8.33 2.27 -18.22
CA THR A 212 -6.99 2.69 -17.79
C THR A 212 -6.52 3.84 -18.69
N TYR A 213 -6.36 5.02 -18.10
CA TYR A 213 -5.64 6.13 -18.72
C TYR A 213 -4.15 5.95 -18.42
N THR A 214 -3.38 5.42 -19.37
CA THR A 214 -1.92 5.40 -19.25
C THR A 214 -1.37 6.68 -19.88
N HIS A 215 -0.90 7.61 -19.05
CA HIS A 215 -0.16 8.78 -19.52
C HIS A 215 1.29 8.36 -19.76
N ARG A 216 1.70 8.21 -21.02
CA ARG A 216 3.11 8.08 -21.38
C ARG A 216 3.63 9.46 -21.76
N GLY A 217 4.92 9.74 -21.52
CA GLY A 217 5.56 11.01 -21.87
C GLY A 217 5.50 11.41 -23.36
N TYR A 218 5.00 10.53 -24.24
CA TYR A 218 4.79 10.78 -25.67
C TYR A 218 3.39 10.37 -26.16
N GLY A 219 2.37 10.38 -25.30
CA GLY A 219 0.98 10.20 -25.72
C GLY A 219 0.10 9.47 -24.71
N THR A 220 -1.21 9.72 -24.81
CA THR A 220 -2.25 9.02 -24.06
C THR A 220 -2.76 7.83 -24.88
N SER A 221 -2.55 6.62 -24.40
CA SER A 221 -3.18 5.43 -25.00
C SER A 221 -4.43 5.08 -24.21
N PHE A 222 -5.59 5.12 -24.86
CA PHE A 222 -6.83 4.59 -24.32
C PHE A 222 -6.94 3.10 -24.61
N ARG A 223 -7.06 2.28 -23.57
CA ARG A 223 -7.56 0.89 -23.71
C ARG A 223 -8.99 0.85 -23.19
N PRO A 224 -10.01 0.75 -24.06
CA PRO A 224 -11.38 0.58 -23.61
C PRO A 224 -11.49 -0.72 -22.82
N ALA A 225 -12.28 -0.70 -21.74
CA ALA A 225 -12.63 -1.90 -20.99
C ALA A 225 -13.20 -2.94 -21.96
N GLN A 226 -12.48 -4.05 -22.11
CA GLN A 226 -12.90 -5.13 -22.99
C GLN A 226 -14.05 -5.84 -22.28
N ASN A 227 -15.28 -5.54 -22.69
CA ASN A 227 -16.46 -6.29 -22.29
C ASN A 227 -16.19 -7.74 -22.65
N ILE A 228 -15.98 -8.60 -21.65
CA ILE A 228 -15.86 -10.04 -21.86
C ILE A 228 -17.30 -10.52 -22.00
N PRO A 229 -17.77 -10.94 -23.19
CA PRO A 229 -19.06 -11.60 -23.27
C PRO A 229 -18.93 -12.92 -22.52
N GLN A 230 -19.75 -13.08 -21.49
CA GLN A 230 -19.87 -14.31 -20.71
C GLN A 230 -20.49 -15.39 -21.60
N GLN A 231 -19.67 -16.04 -22.42
CA GLN A 231 -20.11 -17.15 -23.24
C GLN A 231 -19.99 -18.43 -22.41
N GLN A 232 -21.13 -18.84 -21.86
CA GLN A 232 -21.32 -20.19 -21.33
C GLN A 232 -21.15 -21.18 -22.48
N SER A 233 -20.04 -21.92 -22.50
CA SER A 233 -19.99 -23.23 -23.13
C SER A 233 -19.06 -24.15 -22.37
N ARG A 234 -19.66 -25.18 -21.79
CA ARG A 234 -18.98 -26.35 -21.26
C ARG A 234 -18.33 -27.07 -22.44
N SER A 235 -17.01 -27.19 -22.46
CA SER A 235 -16.32 -28.24 -23.21
C SER A 235 -14.95 -28.49 -22.61
N TRP A 236 -14.81 -29.71 -22.07
CA TRP A 236 -13.57 -30.29 -21.63
C TRP A 236 -12.75 -30.69 -22.86
N THR A 237 -11.57 -30.09 -23.06
CA THR A 237 -10.48 -30.74 -23.79
C THR A 237 -9.15 -30.37 -23.14
N SER A 238 -8.40 -31.40 -22.76
CA SER A 238 -7.00 -31.34 -22.36
C SER A 238 -6.12 -31.17 -23.60
N GLY A 239 -5.25 -30.17 -23.61
CA GLY A 239 -4.29 -29.99 -24.70
C GLY A 239 -3.24 -28.95 -24.36
N PHE A 240 -2.08 -29.42 -23.93
CA PHE A 240 -0.85 -28.62 -23.85
C PHE A 240 -0.53 -28.08 -25.26
N SER A 241 -0.49 -26.76 -25.44
CA SER A 241 -0.02 -26.17 -26.70
C SER A 241 1.11 -25.16 -26.45
N ASN A 242 2.18 -25.38 -27.20
CA ASN A 242 3.50 -24.78 -27.12
C ASN A 242 3.50 -23.25 -27.33
N SER A 243 4.28 -22.57 -26.51
CA SER A 243 4.55 -21.12 -26.49
C SER A 243 5.47 -20.62 -27.62
N TRP A 244 5.39 -21.17 -28.85
CA TRP A 244 6.35 -20.81 -29.91
C TRP A 244 5.75 -20.44 -31.27
N ASN A 245 4.56 -19.83 -31.28
CA ASN A 245 4.04 -19.19 -32.50
C ASN A 245 3.61 -17.75 -32.22
N GLY A 246 4.62 -16.88 -32.08
CA GLY A 246 4.47 -15.44 -31.90
C GLY A 246 5.21 -14.61 -32.95
N ARG A 247 5.44 -15.14 -34.15
CA ARG A 247 5.96 -14.35 -35.27
C ARG A 247 4.79 -13.78 -36.07
N GLY A 248 4.69 -12.46 -36.01
CA GLY A 248 3.56 -11.67 -36.49
C GLY A 248 3.23 -11.89 -37.97
N ALA A 249 1.93 -11.92 -38.25
CA ALA A 249 1.41 -11.89 -39.61
C ALA A 249 1.81 -10.58 -40.29
N GLY A 250 2.70 -10.66 -41.28
CA GLY A 250 3.08 -9.53 -42.11
C GLY A 250 1.89 -9.03 -42.94
N ARG A 251 1.68 -7.71 -42.96
CA ARG A 251 0.73 -7.07 -43.88
C ARG A 251 1.38 -6.89 -45.24
N ARG A 252 0.64 -7.21 -46.30
CA ARG A 252 1.01 -6.86 -47.68
C ARG A 252 0.72 -5.38 -47.93
N LEU A 253 1.69 -4.67 -48.49
CA LEU A 253 1.54 -3.35 -49.08
C LEU A 253 1.48 -3.55 -50.61
N GLY A 254 0.51 -2.93 -51.27
CA GLY A 254 0.45 -2.81 -52.73
C GLY A 254 -0.84 -3.34 -53.35
N GLY A 255 -1.51 -2.45 -54.09
CA GLY A 255 -2.61 -2.71 -55.00
C GLY A 255 -3.15 -1.36 -55.47
N ASP A 256 -2.85 -1.01 -56.72
CA ASP A 256 -3.20 0.25 -57.41
C ASP A 256 -4.70 0.59 -57.37
#